data_AF-A0A2Z6Q6Q0-F1
#
_entry.id   AF-A0A2Z6Q6Q0-F1
#
_cell.length_a   1.000
_cell.length_b   1.000
_cell.length_c   1.000
_cell.angle_alpha   90.00
_cell.angle_beta   90.00
_cell.angle_gamma   90.00
#
_symmetry.space_group_name_H-M   'P 1'
#
loop_
_entity.id
_entity.type
_entity.pdbx_description
1 polymer ?
#
loop_
_entity_poly.entity_id
_entity_poly.type
_entity_poly.pdbx_seq_one_letter_code
_entity_poly.pdbx_strand_id
1 'polypeptide(L)'
;MVDNKLICIHEKWHSILGKSIPVIEPYQYVKLSEIIESPRLPDSQTIIAVLPYIRQKVKMWGADILKAENIKTWIGEEDDSDEESHLMNEEESSLLKKNRLSRFDCIASLFASAECTVGQDIFRTLSQFPIAFPLIIPNLEEANKFKVMIPLFTGPVIKWETTPGTIIENHLFNDPFKLIVAVRIGTNSQGKSTILNQLMTSDSMFSSRSEPRAEYGIPHMINGSVEFTWLTQETCRVSLWNDVFEGYYKKEANKEIVLLANLHGDALEYPDQIKFLMQFPSSSFIVFLMPGYTQNQIKDFEKLVGPRKVVFGYVNHRNSKDKKKYTIDTNYLMQDKTLKKVRMMFKEAIDISMVDIVDEIKLGESLQMTEDIEILKSQNLIDFVKSKK
;
A
#
# COMPACT_ATOMS: atom_id res chain seq x y z
N MET A 1 -25.20 38.35 2.86
CA MET A 1 -24.70 38.27 1.47
C MET A 1 -23.22 37.95 1.57
N VAL A 2 -22.81 36.76 1.17
CA VAL A 2 -21.43 36.27 1.25
C VAL A 2 -20.87 36.28 -0.17
N ASP A 3 -19.75 36.96 -0.38
CA ASP A 3 -19.07 37.06 -1.68
C ASP A 3 -18.50 35.70 -2.08
N ASN A 4 -19.16 35.03 -3.03
CA ASN A 4 -18.67 33.79 -3.62
C ASN A 4 -17.49 34.12 -4.56
N LYS A 5 -16.25 33.98 -4.05
CA LYS A 5 -15.06 34.03 -4.89
C LYS A 5 -15.03 32.81 -5.83
N LEU A 6 -14.99 33.09 -7.13
CA LEU A 6 -14.87 32.11 -8.23
C LEU A 6 -13.49 32.21 -8.87
N ILE A 7 -12.89 31.07 -9.20
CA ILE A 7 -11.64 30.96 -9.97
C ILE A 7 -12.01 30.60 -11.41
N CYS A 8 -11.60 31.39 -12.42
CA CYS A 8 -11.87 31.11 -13.84
C CYS A 8 -10.70 30.39 -14.52
N ILE A 9 -10.99 29.38 -15.34
CA ILE A 9 -9.98 28.50 -16.00
C ILE A 9 -9.72 28.97 -17.45
N HIS A 10 -8.45 29.00 -17.85
CA HIS A 10 -8.00 29.49 -19.17
C HIS A 10 -8.33 28.52 -20.32
N GLU A 11 -8.79 29.05 -21.45
CA GLU A 11 -9.43 28.33 -22.58
C GLU A 11 -8.55 27.30 -23.33
N LYS A 12 -7.24 27.29 -23.08
CA LYS A 12 -6.28 26.43 -23.79
C LYS A 12 -6.20 25.01 -23.22
N TRP A 13 -6.73 24.83 -22.02
CA TRP A 13 -6.85 23.55 -21.34
C TRP A 13 -8.29 23.09 -21.54
N HIS A 14 -8.49 21.97 -22.23
CA HIS A 14 -9.80 21.30 -22.28
C HIS A 14 -10.09 20.73 -20.89
N SER A 15 -10.53 21.62 -20.00
CA SER A 15 -10.85 21.34 -18.61
C SER A 15 -12.15 20.55 -18.54
N ILE A 16 -12.07 19.36 -17.96
CA ILE A 16 -13.23 18.50 -17.63
C ILE A 16 -14.04 19.11 -16.45
N LEU A 17 -13.57 20.21 -15.85
CA LEU A 17 -14.12 20.88 -14.65
C LEU A 17 -14.94 22.15 -14.96
N GLY A 18 -15.24 22.46 -16.23
CA GLY A 18 -15.98 23.66 -16.63
C GLY A 18 -15.15 24.96 -16.61
N LYS A 19 -15.81 26.13 -16.73
CA LYS A 19 -15.16 27.44 -16.90
C LYS A 19 -14.74 28.12 -15.58
N SER A 20 -15.30 27.73 -14.43
CA SER A 20 -14.91 28.28 -13.12
C SER A 20 -15.23 27.37 -11.92
N ILE A 21 -14.56 27.59 -10.77
CA ILE A 21 -14.69 26.81 -9.53
C ILE A 21 -14.87 27.74 -8.30
N PRO A 22 -15.84 27.49 -7.39
CA PRO A 22 -16.03 28.27 -6.16
C PRO A 22 -15.12 27.85 -4.99
N VAL A 23 -14.79 28.79 -4.10
CA VAL A 23 -13.96 28.57 -2.88
C VAL A 23 -14.85 28.23 -1.66
N ILE A 24 -14.45 27.25 -0.83
CA ILE A 24 -15.20 26.76 0.35
C ILE A 24 -14.53 27.16 1.68
N GLU A 25 -15.32 27.62 2.67
CA GLU A 25 -14.84 28.14 3.98
C GLU A 25 -14.97 27.16 5.18
N PRO A 26 -14.21 27.37 6.28
CA PRO A 26 -14.10 26.41 7.39
C PRO A 26 -15.36 26.16 8.26
N TYR A 27 -16.36 27.06 8.32
CA TYR A 27 -17.59 26.77 9.08
C TYR A 27 -18.64 26.01 8.24
N GLN A 28 -18.48 26.01 6.92
CA GLN A 28 -19.28 25.19 6.00
C GLN A 28 -18.87 23.71 6.11
N TYR A 29 -17.66 23.46 6.62
CA TYR A 29 -16.99 22.16 6.79
C TYR A 29 -17.68 21.19 7.77
N VAL A 30 -18.25 21.63 8.90
CA VAL A 30 -18.84 20.72 9.91
C VAL A 30 -20.26 20.28 9.53
N LYS A 31 -21.01 21.11 8.79
CA LYS A 31 -22.34 20.73 8.27
C LYS A 31 -22.28 19.85 7.02
N LEU A 32 -21.14 19.80 6.33
CA LEU A 32 -21.00 19.13 5.03
C LEU A 32 -20.85 17.60 5.11
N SER A 33 -20.41 17.00 6.23
CA SER A 33 -20.25 15.54 6.31
C SER A 33 -21.59 14.79 6.25
N GLU A 34 -22.68 15.45 6.68
CA GLU A 34 -24.05 14.93 6.59
C GLU A 34 -24.74 15.29 5.26
N ILE A 35 -24.24 16.32 4.54
CA ILE A 35 -24.84 16.81 3.28
C ILE A 35 -24.20 16.15 2.05
N ILE A 36 -22.93 15.75 2.12
CA ILE A 36 -22.28 15.02 1.03
C ILE A 36 -22.80 13.58 1.07
N GLU A 37 -23.84 13.31 0.29
CA GLU A 37 -24.37 11.97 0.08
C GLU A 37 -23.22 11.04 -0.37
N SER A 38 -23.13 9.87 0.27
CA SER A 38 -22.22 8.83 -0.21
C SER A 38 -22.57 8.48 -1.65
N PRO A 39 -21.60 8.45 -2.58
CA PRO A 39 -21.88 8.13 -3.96
C PRO A 39 -22.49 6.72 -4.01
N ARG A 40 -23.70 6.61 -4.56
CA ARG A 40 -24.28 5.34 -4.98
C ARG A 40 -23.93 5.17 -6.45
N LEU A 41 -22.83 4.48 -6.71
CA LEU A 41 -22.38 4.26 -8.07
C LEU A 41 -23.21 3.13 -8.70
N PRO A 42 -23.69 3.30 -9.96
CA PRO A 42 -24.12 2.18 -10.76
C PRO A 42 -22.90 1.30 -11.13
N ASP A 43 -23.16 0.04 -11.46
CA ASP A 43 -22.16 -1.01 -11.69
C ASP A 43 -21.08 -0.69 -12.74
N SER A 44 -21.29 0.32 -13.58
CA SER A 44 -20.43 0.67 -14.70
C SER A 44 -19.41 1.79 -14.41
N GLN A 45 -19.39 2.40 -13.22
CA GLN A 45 -18.52 3.56 -12.95
C GLN A 45 -17.10 3.22 -12.46
N THR A 46 -16.16 4.13 -12.72
CA THR A 46 -14.71 4.01 -12.49
C THR A 46 -14.25 4.81 -11.27
N ILE A 47 -13.00 4.60 -10.82
CA ILE A 47 -12.36 5.31 -9.67
C ILE A 47 -12.53 6.83 -9.75
N ILE A 48 -12.58 7.38 -10.97
CA ILE A 48 -12.74 8.81 -11.23
C ILE A 48 -14.00 9.37 -10.59
N ALA A 49 -15.10 8.61 -10.56
CA ALA A 49 -16.36 9.07 -10.01
C ALA A 49 -16.32 9.24 -8.48
N VAL A 50 -15.55 8.39 -7.78
CA VAL A 50 -15.45 8.42 -6.31
C VAL A 50 -14.25 9.18 -5.79
N LEU A 51 -13.21 9.39 -6.61
CA LEU A 51 -11.99 10.04 -6.16
C LEU A 51 -12.21 11.45 -5.57
N PRO A 52 -13.07 12.32 -6.13
CA PRO A 52 -13.38 13.61 -5.50
C PRO A 52 -14.02 13.44 -4.12
N TYR A 53 -14.95 12.49 -3.98
CA TYR A 53 -15.60 12.18 -2.70
C TYR A 53 -14.59 11.67 -1.67
N ILE A 54 -13.72 10.73 -2.05
CA ILE A 54 -12.64 10.20 -1.20
C ILE A 54 -11.72 11.31 -0.73
N ARG A 55 -11.23 12.14 -1.66
CA ARG A 55 -10.33 13.25 -1.36
C ARG A 55 -10.99 14.23 -0.40
N GLN A 56 -12.27 14.50 -0.59
CA GLN A 56 -13.06 15.36 0.29
C GLN A 56 -13.21 14.74 1.68
N LYS A 57 -13.57 13.45 1.81
CA LYS A 57 -13.73 12.76 3.10
C LYS A 57 -12.43 12.67 3.89
N VAL A 58 -11.31 12.35 3.23
CA VAL A 58 -9.98 12.33 3.89
C VAL A 58 -9.60 13.73 4.35
N LYS A 59 -9.81 14.77 3.53
CA LYS A 59 -9.57 16.17 3.93
C LYS A 59 -10.47 16.63 5.06
N MET A 60 -11.70 16.13 5.13
CA MET A 60 -12.69 16.54 6.13
C MET A 60 -12.51 15.86 7.50
N TRP A 61 -11.50 15.01 7.67
CA TRP A 61 -11.30 14.19 8.88
C TRP A 61 -12.54 13.35 9.24
N GLY A 62 -13.48 13.19 8.30
CA GLY A 62 -14.71 12.38 8.47
C GLY A 62 -14.46 10.88 8.40
N ALA A 63 -13.19 10.46 8.47
CA ALA A 63 -12.63 9.12 8.62
C ALA A 63 -13.46 7.94 8.09
N ASP A 64 -13.96 8.03 6.86
CA ASP A 64 -14.25 6.82 6.08
C ASP A 64 -12.89 6.21 5.71
N ILE A 65 -12.34 5.38 6.61
CA ILE A 65 -11.07 4.70 6.38
C ILE A 65 -11.18 3.96 5.05
N LEU A 66 -10.23 4.13 4.13
CA LEU A 66 -10.16 3.43 2.85
C LEU A 66 -9.81 1.95 3.05
N LYS A 67 -10.70 1.22 3.72
CA LYS A 67 -10.68 -0.24 3.84
C LYS A 67 -11.44 -0.84 2.67
N ALA A 68 -11.04 -2.03 2.22
CA ALA A 68 -11.72 -2.73 1.14
C ALA A 68 -13.21 -2.98 1.48
N GLU A 69 -13.50 -3.25 2.76
CA GLU A 69 -14.85 -3.39 3.34
C GLU A 69 -15.73 -2.15 3.09
N ASN A 70 -15.19 -0.95 3.32
CA ASN A 70 -15.93 0.31 3.19
C ASN A 70 -16.15 0.71 1.73
N ILE A 71 -15.23 0.36 0.83
CA ILE A 71 -15.39 0.64 -0.60
C ILE A 71 -16.56 -0.16 -1.20
N LYS A 72 -16.83 -1.35 -0.66
CA LYS A 72 -17.96 -2.18 -1.11
C LYS A 72 -19.29 -1.45 -0.97
N THR A 73 -19.47 -0.60 0.04
CA THR A 73 -20.76 0.06 0.32
C THR A 73 -21.08 1.23 -0.62
N TRP A 74 -20.13 1.66 -1.48
CA TRP A 74 -20.34 2.79 -2.40
C TRP A 74 -21.01 2.40 -3.73
N ILE A 75 -21.40 1.14 -3.88
CA ILE A 75 -21.99 0.61 -5.11
C ILE A 75 -23.36 0.06 -4.73
N GLY A 76 -24.38 0.45 -5.50
CA GLY A 76 -25.72 -0.09 -5.27
C GLY A 76 -25.72 -1.59 -5.52
N GLU A 77 -26.09 -2.38 -4.51
CA GLU A 77 -26.52 -3.76 -4.76
C GLU A 77 -27.88 -3.64 -5.45
N GLU A 78 -28.02 -4.13 -6.69
CA GLU A 78 -29.36 -4.40 -7.21
C GLU A 78 -29.98 -5.44 -6.28
N ASP A 79 -31.04 -5.05 -5.56
CA ASP A 79 -31.90 -6.03 -4.91
C ASP A 79 -32.29 -7.04 -5.99
N ASP A 80 -31.96 -8.32 -5.79
CA ASP A 80 -32.49 -9.43 -6.58
C ASP A 80 -34.01 -9.47 -6.41
N SER A 81 -34.73 -8.56 -7.07
CA SER A 81 -36.16 -8.69 -7.29
C SER A 81 -36.32 -9.58 -8.51
N ASP A 82 -36.56 -10.87 -8.22
CA ASP A 82 -37.12 -11.84 -9.15
C ASP A 82 -38.20 -11.17 -10.01
N GLU A 83 -37.98 -10.97 -11.30
CA GLU A 83 -39.05 -11.01 -12.32
C GLU A 83 -38.46 -11.14 -13.73
N GLU A 84 -38.87 -12.21 -14.40
CA GLU A 84 -38.55 -12.56 -15.79
C GLU A 84 -38.86 -11.41 -16.77
N SER A 85 -37.97 -11.12 -17.72
CA SER A 85 -38.39 -10.87 -19.11
C SER A 85 -37.24 -10.81 -20.13
N HIS A 86 -37.27 -11.81 -21.02
CA HIS A 86 -37.06 -11.76 -22.46
C HIS A 86 -35.78 -11.16 -23.10
N LEU A 87 -34.99 -12.10 -23.65
CA LEU A 87 -34.43 -12.12 -25.01
C LEU A 87 -33.73 -10.84 -25.50
N MET A 88 -32.44 -10.72 -25.20
CA MET A 88 -31.50 -9.94 -26.02
C MET A 88 -30.28 -10.79 -26.40
N ASN A 89 -29.86 -10.64 -27.66
CA ASN A 89 -28.92 -11.49 -28.40
C ASN A 89 -27.59 -11.78 -27.68
N GLU A 90 -27.11 -13.02 -27.83
CA GLU A 90 -25.96 -13.62 -27.15
C GLU A 90 -24.56 -13.11 -27.58
N GLU A 91 -24.44 -12.05 -28.40
CA GLU A 91 -23.13 -11.59 -28.92
C GLU A 91 -22.66 -10.20 -28.43
N GLU A 92 -23.45 -9.47 -27.63
CA GLU A 92 -23.06 -8.14 -27.10
C GLU A 92 -22.93 -8.04 -25.56
N SER A 93 -23.14 -9.14 -24.82
CA SER A 93 -23.19 -9.12 -23.35
C SER A 93 -21.83 -9.24 -22.63
N SER A 94 -20.72 -9.39 -23.36
CA SER A 94 -19.38 -9.58 -22.76
C SER A 94 -18.72 -8.30 -22.23
N LEU A 95 -19.43 -7.16 -22.20
CA LEU A 95 -18.92 -5.86 -21.79
C LEU A 95 -19.69 -5.19 -20.64
N LEU A 96 -20.56 -5.93 -19.94
CA LEU A 96 -21.04 -5.52 -18.62
C LEU A 96 -19.85 -5.54 -17.64
N LYS A 97 -19.07 -4.46 -17.68
CA LYS A 97 -17.88 -4.21 -16.85
C LYS A 97 -18.34 -4.08 -15.41
N LYS A 98 -18.47 -5.21 -14.74
CA LYS A 98 -18.65 -5.29 -13.29
C LYS A 98 -17.62 -4.39 -12.61
N ASN A 99 -18.07 -3.60 -11.65
CA ASN A 99 -17.29 -2.54 -11.03
C ASN A 99 -15.96 -3.09 -10.45
N ARG A 100 -14.82 -2.55 -10.90
CA ARG A 100 -13.46 -3.00 -10.52
C ARG A 100 -12.77 -2.11 -9.49
N LEU A 101 -13.52 -1.38 -8.67
CA LEU A 101 -12.91 -0.55 -7.62
C LEU A 101 -12.18 -1.44 -6.62
N SER A 102 -10.86 -1.25 -6.53
CA SER A 102 -10.00 -1.85 -5.52
C SER A 102 -9.49 -0.80 -4.54
N ARG A 103 -9.20 -1.22 -3.31
CA ARG A 103 -8.58 -0.35 -2.30
C ARG A 103 -7.25 0.21 -2.80
N PHE A 104 -6.42 -0.65 -3.38
CA PHE A 104 -5.13 -0.25 -3.93
C PHE A 104 -5.27 0.88 -4.93
N ASP A 105 -6.13 0.70 -5.94
CA ASP A 105 -6.23 1.67 -7.03
C ASP A 105 -6.81 2.99 -6.54
N CYS A 106 -7.73 2.98 -5.56
CA CYS A 106 -8.22 4.19 -4.90
C CYS A 106 -7.10 4.95 -4.18
N ILE A 107 -6.32 4.27 -3.33
CA ILE A 107 -5.23 4.90 -2.57
C ILE A 107 -4.11 5.36 -3.51
N ALA A 108 -3.70 4.52 -4.45
CA ALA A 108 -2.67 4.84 -5.42
C ALA A 108 -3.08 6.02 -6.32
N SER A 109 -4.33 6.07 -6.79
CA SER A 109 -4.85 7.21 -7.56
C SER A 109 -4.91 8.49 -6.73
N LEU A 110 -5.26 8.39 -5.45
CA LEU A 110 -5.29 9.52 -4.54
C LEU A 110 -3.89 10.13 -4.37
N PHE A 111 -2.87 9.31 -4.14
CA PHE A 111 -1.50 9.79 -4.03
C PHE A 111 -0.90 10.24 -5.37
N ALA A 112 -1.22 9.56 -6.47
CA ALA A 112 -0.73 9.93 -7.80
C ALA A 112 -1.30 11.28 -8.30
N SER A 113 -2.50 11.66 -7.84
CA SER A 113 -3.18 12.90 -8.24
C SER A 113 -3.10 14.03 -7.21
N ALA A 114 -2.46 13.79 -6.06
CA ALA A 114 -2.30 14.81 -5.02
C ALA A 114 -0.98 15.57 -5.19
N GLU A 115 -1.06 16.90 -5.09
CA GLU A 115 0.13 17.72 -4.84
C GLU A 115 0.81 17.28 -3.54
N CYS A 116 2.14 17.40 -3.45
CA CYS A 116 2.93 16.79 -2.38
C CYS A 116 2.51 17.20 -0.96
N THR A 117 2.16 18.46 -0.74
CA THR A 117 1.66 18.94 0.57
C THR A 117 0.32 18.30 0.94
N VAL A 118 -0.56 18.11 -0.06
CA VAL A 118 -1.84 17.41 0.12
C VAL A 118 -1.60 15.91 0.31
N GLY A 119 -0.66 15.33 -0.43
CA GLY A 119 -0.24 13.93 -0.28
C GLY A 119 0.31 13.64 1.12
N GLN A 120 1.16 14.52 1.65
CA GLN A 120 1.68 14.42 3.02
C GLN A 120 0.56 14.52 4.07
N ASP A 121 -0.40 15.44 3.89
CA ASP A 121 -1.54 15.55 4.82
C ASP A 121 -2.46 14.34 4.75
N ILE A 122 -2.74 13.83 3.54
CA ILE A 122 -3.48 12.57 3.33
C ILE A 122 -2.76 11.42 4.02
N PHE A 123 -1.45 11.30 3.83
CA PHE A 123 -0.64 10.26 4.48
C PHE A 123 -0.71 10.39 6.00
N ARG A 124 -0.52 11.59 6.56
CA ARG A 124 -0.59 11.85 8.00
C ARG A 124 -1.94 11.48 8.62
N THR A 125 -3.04 11.73 7.91
CA THR A 125 -4.39 11.34 8.34
C THR A 125 -4.55 9.83 8.27
N LEU A 126 -4.18 9.22 7.15
CA LEU A 126 -4.37 7.80 6.92
C LEU A 126 -3.44 6.94 7.79
N SER A 127 -2.23 7.42 8.13
CA SER A 127 -1.22 6.69 8.91
C SER A 127 -1.64 6.43 10.36
N GLN A 128 -2.73 7.05 10.81
CA GLN A 128 -3.34 6.77 12.11
C GLN A 128 -4.12 5.45 12.11
N PHE A 129 -4.37 4.86 10.94
CA PHE A 129 -5.09 3.61 10.78
C PHE A 129 -4.15 2.47 10.40
N PRO A 130 -4.47 1.22 10.81
CA PRO A 130 -3.66 0.05 10.49
C PRO A 130 -3.94 -0.39 9.04
N ILE A 131 -3.42 0.37 8.08
CA ILE A 131 -3.51 0.09 6.64
C ILE A 131 -2.12 0.13 6.00
N ALA A 132 -1.97 -0.58 4.88
CA ALA A 132 -0.76 -0.48 4.08
C ALA A 132 -0.81 0.69 3.08
N PHE A 133 0.35 1.30 2.83
CA PHE A 133 0.52 2.45 1.95
C PHE A 133 1.31 2.10 0.69
N PRO A 134 1.01 2.71 -0.46
CA PRO A 134 1.78 2.50 -1.67
C PRO A 134 3.15 3.20 -1.61
N LEU A 135 4.23 2.47 -1.31
CA LEU A 135 5.62 2.96 -1.36
C LEU A 135 6.08 3.22 -2.79
N ILE A 136 5.69 2.34 -3.72
CA ILE A 136 6.01 2.45 -5.15
C ILE A 136 4.70 2.22 -5.91
N ILE A 137 4.36 3.12 -6.82
CA ILE A 137 3.16 3.02 -7.68
C ILE A 137 3.51 3.27 -9.15
N PRO A 138 2.72 2.74 -10.10
CA PRO A 138 2.88 3.11 -11.50
C PRO A 138 2.78 4.63 -11.72
N ASN A 139 3.62 5.16 -12.60
CA ASN A 139 3.47 6.52 -13.10
C ASN A 139 2.27 6.55 -14.05
N LEU A 140 1.28 7.42 -13.77
CA LEU A 140 0.08 7.54 -14.60
C LEU A 140 0.34 8.25 -15.94
N GLU A 141 1.46 8.96 -16.06
CA GLU A 141 1.84 9.73 -17.26
C GLU A 141 2.75 8.92 -18.20
N GLU A 142 3.52 7.96 -17.68
CA GLU A 142 4.51 7.20 -18.43
C GLU A 142 4.37 5.69 -18.20
N ALA A 143 4.18 4.94 -19.28
CA ALA A 143 4.10 3.48 -19.23
C ALA A 143 5.43 2.85 -18.74
N ASN A 144 5.32 1.79 -17.93
CA ASN A 144 6.45 1.06 -17.34
C ASN A 144 7.38 1.88 -16.44
N LYS A 145 6.98 3.09 -16.06
CA LYS A 145 7.64 3.89 -15.02
C LYS A 145 6.86 3.79 -13.71
N PHE A 146 7.55 3.99 -12.60
CA PHE A 146 6.97 3.97 -11.27
C PHE A 146 7.46 5.17 -10.46
N LYS A 147 6.56 5.75 -9.67
CA LYS A 147 6.85 6.81 -8.71
C LYS A 147 7.15 6.19 -7.34
N VAL A 148 8.22 6.65 -6.72
CA VAL A 148 8.66 6.30 -5.37
C VAL A 148 8.16 7.35 -4.39
N MET A 149 7.34 6.91 -3.44
CA MET A 149 6.54 7.78 -2.59
C MET A 149 7.21 8.15 -1.26
N ILE A 150 8.44 7.67 -1.00
CA ILE A 150 9.22 8.02 0.20
C ILE A 150 9.17 9.51 0.52
N PRO A 151 9.37 10.43 -0.45
CA PRO A 151 9.41 11.83 -0.12
C PRO A 151 8.07 12.37 0.47
N LEU A 152 6.94 11.73 0.14
CA LEU A 152 5.64 12.05 0.75
C LEU A 152 5.43 11.43 2.14
N PHE A 153 6.18 10.38 2.47
CA PHE A 153 5.98 9.58 3.68
C PHE A 153 7.04 9.86 4.74
N THR A 154 8.07 10.64 4.42
CA THR A 154 9.13 11.02 5.34
C THR A 154 8.63 12.02 6.38
N GLY A 155 8.90 11.76 7.67
CA GLY A 155 8.72 12.71 8.76
C GLY A 155 7.62 12.41 9.78
N PRO A 156 6.44 11.86 9.43
CA PRO A 156 5.43 11.51 10.41
C PRO A 156 5.95 10.60 11.52
N VAL A 157 5.51 10.86 12.74
CA VAL A 157 5.92 10.12 13.93
C VAL A 157 5.01 8.92 14.13
N ILE A 158 5.57 7.72 14.00
CA ILE A 158 4.92 6.48 14.38
C ILE A 158 5.19 6.22 15.86
N LYS A 159 4.12 5.95 16.61
CA LYS A 159 4.18 5.67 18.04
C LYS A 159 3.68 4.27 18.31
N TRP A 160 4.36 3.55 19.20
CA TRP A 160 3.89 2.25 19.68
C TRP A 160 4.31 2.04 21.12
N GLU A 161 3.56 1.18 21.80
CA GLU A 161 3.86 0.76 23.16
C GLU A 161 4.71 -0.52 23.17
N THR A 162 5.74 -0.56 24.01
CA THR A 162 6.61 -1.75 24.16
C THR A 162 6.36 -2.48 25.48
N THR A 163 6.19 -1.71 26.54
CA THR A 163 5.73 -2.15 27.85
C THR A 163 4.69 -1.16 28.36
N PRO A 164 3.72 -1.59 29.19
CA PRO A 164 2.71 -0.72 29.75
C PRO A 164 3.29 0.60 30.28
N GLY A 165 2.87 1.73 29.71
CA GLY A 165 3.31 3.09 30.06
C GLY A 165 4.59 3.57 29.38
N THR A 166 5.19 2.80 28.47
CA THR A 166 6.39 3.20 27.71
C THR A 166 6.09 3.29 26.22
N ILE A 167 6.00 4.52 25.71
CA ILE A 167 5.76 4.83 24.31
C ILE A 167 7.10 5.12 23.63
N ILE A 168 7.35 4.46 22.50
CA ILE A 168 8.47 4.78 21.60
C ILE A 168 7.93 5.58 20.44
N GLU A 169 8.72 6.54 19.97
CA GLU A 169 8.44 7.38 18.81
C GLU A 169 9.52 7.14 17.74
N ASN A 170 9.11 7.06 16.48
CA ASN A 170 10.03 6.97 15.33
C ASN A 170 9.52 7.87 14.20
N HIS A 171 10.39 8.75 13.70
CA HIS A 171 10.13 9.57 12.52
C HIS A 171 10.35 8.71 11.28
N LEU A 172 9.27 8.33 10.63
CA LEU A 172 9.29 7.42 9.51
C LEU A 172 10.24 7.91 8.41
N PHE A 173 11.14 7.04 7.96
CA PHE A 173 12.20 7.29 6.97
C PHE A 173 13.25 8.37 7.33
N ASN A 174 13.14 9.02 8.49
CA ASN A 174 14.17 9.90 9.05
C ASN A 174 15.04 9.18 10.09
N ASP A 175 14.39 8.42 10.97
CA ASP A 175 15.05 7.63 11.99
C ASP A 175 15.45 6.24 11.43
N PRO A 176 16.46 5.58 12.01
CA PRO A 176 16.86 4.24 11.58
C PRO A 176 15.71 3.21 11.65
N PHE A 177 15.61 2.36 10.64
CA PHE A 177 14.58 1.34 10.51
C PHE A 177 15.14 0.04 9.91
N LYS A 178 14.47 -1.08 10.22
CA LYS A 178 14.66 -2.36 9.53
C LYS A 178 13.63 -2.53 8.43
N LEU A 179 14.03 -3.07 7.29
CA LEU A 179 13.14 -3.34 6.18
C LEU A 179 13.07 -4.84 5.89
N ILE A 180 11.89 -5.42 6.01
CA ILE A 180 11.58 -6.76 5.54
C ILE A 180 10.85 -6.63 4.21
N VAL A 181 11.41 -7.20 3.16
CA VAL A 181 10.83 -7.16 1.81
C VAL A 181 10.24 -8.53 1.49
N ALA A 182 8.91 -8.60 1.41
CA ALA A 182 8.19 -9.80 1.02
C ALA A 182 7.99 -9.83 -0.49
N VAL A 183 8.51 -10.87 -1.15
CA VAL A 183 8.46 -11.06 -2.60
C VAL A 183 7.99 -12.46 -2.96
N ARG A 184 7.49 -12.67 -4.18
CA ARG A 184 7.21 -14.01 -4.71
C ARG A 184 8.05 -14.30 -5.94
N ILE A 185 8.31 -15.57 -6.17
CA ILE A 185 8.90 -16.10 -7.42
C ILE A 185 7.97 -17.19 -7.93
N GLY A 186 7.60 -17.12 -9.21
CA GLY A 186 6.64 -18.00 -9.86
C GLY A 186 5.19 -17.52 -9.75
N THR A 187 4.28 -18.20 -10.46
CA THR A 187 2.86 -17.85 -10.58
C THR A 187 1.97 -18.77 -9.72
N ASN A 188 0.95 -18.22 -9.07
CA ASN A 188 -0.04 -19.01 -8.32
C ASN A 188 -1.40 -18.30 -8.22
N SER A 189 -2.47 -19.08 -8.01
CA SER A 189 -3.84 -18.60 -7.82
C SER A 189 -4.07 -17.96 -6.45
N GLN A 190 -3.46 -18.50 -5.38
CA GLN A 190 -3.47 -17.94 -4.03
C GLN A 190 -2.16 -17.18 -3.75
N GLY A 191 -2.29 -15.88 -3.49
CA GLY A 191 -1.18 -14.93 -3.54
C GLY A 191 -0.39 -14.82 -2.23
N LYS A 192 0.88 -14.42 -2.33
CA LYS A 192 1.74 -13.99 -1.22
C LYS A 192 1.02 -13.04 -0.24
N SER A 193 0.34 -12.03 -0.78
CA SER A 193 -0.39 -11.04 0.02
C SER A 193 -1.50 -11.68 0.88
N THR A 194 -2.18 -12.72 0.36
CA THR A 194 -3.17 -13.48 1.14
C THR A 194 -2.51 -14.17 2.34
N ILE A 195 -1.31 -14.75 2.17
CA ILE A 195 -0.57 -15.40 3.26
C ILE A 195 -0.13 -14.36 4.31
N LEU A 196 0.37 -13.20 3.85
CA LEU A 196 0.79 -12.12 4.74
C LEU A 196 -0.36 -11.56 5.56
N ASN A 197 -1.52 -11.33 4.93
CA ASN A 197 -2.69 -10.79 5.61
C ASN A 197 -3.17 -11.65 6.78
N GLN A 198 -2.94 -12.98 6.74
CA GLN A 198 -3.25 -13.86 7.88
C GLN A 198 -2.41 -13.58 9.14
N LEU A 199 -1.34 -12.80 9.03
CA LEU A 199 -0.49 -12.38 10.13
C LEU A 199 -0.77 -10.94 10.58
N MET A 200 -1.55 -10.18 9.83
CA MET A 200 -1.84 -8.77 10.09
C MET A 200 -3.17 -8.63 10.83
N THR A 201 -3.36 -7.52 11.54
CA THR A 201 -4.61 -7.22 12.27
C THR A 201 -5.83 -7.16 11.34
N SER A 202 -5.62 -6.76 10.08
CA SER A 202 -6.64 -6.77 9.02
C SER A 202 -6.35 -7.86 7.99
N ASP A 203 -7.39 -8.63 7.65
CA ASP A 203 -7.34 -9.69 6.62
C ASP A 203 -7.21 -9.12 5.19
N SER A 204 -7.31 -7.80 5.06
CA SER A 204 -7.10 -7.02 3.84
C SER A 204 -6.05 -5.92 4.03
N MET A 205 -5.07 -6.13 4.92
CA MET A 205 -3.97 -5.16 5.13
C MET A 205 -3.24 -4.84 3.83
N PHE A 206 -2.82 -5.89 3.10
CA PHE A 206 -2.24 -5.81 1.78
C PHE A 206 -3.24 -6.21 0.70
N SER A 207 -3.07 -5.59 -0.46
CA SER A 207 -3.91 -5.81 -1.61
C SER A 207 -3.76 -7.24 -2.14
N SER A 208 -4.88 -7.95 -2.30
CA SER A 208 -4.84 -9.38 -2.56
C SER A 208 -6.10 -9.90 -3.26
N ARG A 209 -6.02 -11.12 -3.78
CA ARG A 209 -7.18 -11.83 -4.37
C ARG A 209 -8.24 -12.25 -3.34
N SER A 210 -7.96 -12.04 -2.06
CA SER A 210 -8.88 -12.34 -0.96
C SER A 210 -9.54 -11.08 -0.43
N GLU A 211 -9.22 -9.91 -0.98
CA GLU A 211 -9.94 -8.68 -0.63
C GLU A 211 -11.37 -8.75 -1.14
N PRO A 212 -12.32 -8.10 -0.43
CA PRO A 212 -13.65 -7.83 -0.98
C PRO A 212 -13.52 -7.31 -2.42
N ARG A 213 -14.34 -7.84 -3.33
CA ARG A 213 -14.43 -7.39 -4.73
C ARG A 213 -13.28 -7.87 -5.63
N ALA A 214 -12.38 -8.72 -5.14
CA ALA A 214 -11.35 -9.36 -5.98
C ALA A 214 -11.94 -10.27 -7.08
N GLU A 215 -13.18 -10.74 -6.92
CA GLU A 215 -13.93 -11.50 -7.93
C GLU A 215 -14.15 -10.72 -9.25
N TYR A 216 -14.06 -9.39 -9.21
CA TYR A 216 -14.22 -8.54 -10.40
C TYR A 216 -12.93 -8.32 -11.19
N GLY A 217 -11.81 -8.81 -10.68
CA GLY A 217 -10.52 -8.78 -11.36
C GLY A 217 -9.38 -8.30 -10.47
N ILE A 218 -8.18 -8.30 -11.05
CA ILE A 218 -6.98 -7.81 -10.39
C ILE A 218 -6.99 -6.28 -10.45
N PRO A 219 -6.64 -5.58 -9.36
CA PRO A 219 -6.45 -4.13 -9.38
C PRO A 219 -5.54 -3.67 -10.53
N HIS A 220 -5.83 -2.51 -11.10
CA HIS A 220 -5.16 -2.03 -12.31
C HIS A 220 -3.71 -1.60 -12.07
N MET A 221 -3.41 -1.03 -10.91
CA MET A 221 -2.12 -0.43 -10.59
C MET A 221 -1.19 -1.33 -9.77
N ILE A 222 -1.60 -2.57 -9.46
CA ILE A 222 -0.94 -3.38 -8.44
C ILE A 222 0.36 -4.05 -8.89
N ASN A 223 0.49 -4.52 -10.13
CA ASN A 223 1.70 -5.26 -10.52
C ASN A 223 2.93 -4.33 -10.59
N GLY A 224 4.03 -4.73 -9.97
CA GLY A 224 5.25 -3.93 -9.85
C GLY A 224 5.19 -2.85 -8.75
N SER A 225 4.03 -2.68 -8.11
CA SER A 225 3.87 -1.76 -7.00
C SER A 225 4.36 -2.38 -5.69
N VAL A 226 4.69 -1.52 -4.73
CA VAL A 226 5.10 -1.96 -3.39
C VAL A 226 4.17 -1.29 -2.39
N GLU A 227 3.43 -2.10 -1.62
CA GLU A 227 2.75 -1.62 -0.42
C GLU A 227 3.67 -1.77 0.79
N PHE A 228 3.60 -0.88 1.77
CA PHE A 228 4.35 -1.02 3.02
C PHE A 228 3.51 -0.67 4.25
N THR A 229 3.91 -1.24 5.38
CA THR A 229 3.38 -0.94 6.72
C THR A 229 4.50 -1.12 7.74
N TRP A 230 4.36 -0.56 8.93
CA TRP A 230 5.20 -0.90 10.08
C TRP A 230 4.65 -2.13 10.82
N LEU A 231 5.51 -2.85 11.53
CA LEU A 231 5.20 -4.05 12.31
C LEU A 231 5.23 -3.72 13.80
N THR A 232 4.08 -3.27 14.30
CA THR A 232 3.83 -2.92 15.71
C THR A 232 2.62 -3.72 16.22
N GLN A 233 2.26 -3.54 17.49
CA GLN A 233 1.13 -4.25 18.09
C GLN A 233 -0.21 -3.91 17.40
N GLU A 234 -0.33 -2.70 16.86
CA GLU A 234 -1.53 -2.19 16.20
C GLU A 234 -1.74 -2.83 14.81
N THR A 235 -0.65 -3.16 14.11
CA THR A 235 -0.71 -3.69 12.73
C THR A 235 -0.56 -5.20 12.65
N CYS A 236 0.04 -5.85 13.66
CA CYS A 236 0.24 -7.29 13.72
C CYS A 236 -0.89 -8.00 14.49
N ARG A 237 -1.31 -9.19 14.02
CA ARG A 237 -2.10 -10.09 14.87
C ARG A 237 -1.30 -10.46 16.13
N VAL A 238 -2.03 -10.73 17.22
CA VAL A 238 -1.47 -11.09 18.54
C VAL A 238 -0.43 -12.20 18.44
N SER A 239 -0.64 -13.21 17.60
CA SER A 239 0.31 -14.31 17.43
C SER A 239 1.62 -13.90 16.75
N LEU A 240 1.58 -13.03 15.74
CA LEU A 240 2.79 -12.48 15.11
C LEU A 240 3.54 -11.55 16.07
N TRP A 241 2.80 -10.71 16.78
CA TRP A 241 3.37 -9.82 17.80
C TRP A 241 4.12 -10.62 18.87
N ASN A 242 3.44 -11.55 19.55
CA ASN A 242 4.00 -12.28 20.68
C ASN A 242 5.16 -13.21 20.26
N ASP A 243 5.04 -13.94 19.15
CA ASP A 243 6.05 -14.92 18.74
C ASP A 243 7.36 -14.25 18.22
N VAL A 244 7.26 -13.01 17.74
CA VAL A 244 8.32 -12.35 16.97
C VAL A 244 8.68 -10.96 17.49
N PHE A 245 7.74 -10.01 17.42
CA PHE A 245 8.04 -8.58 17.56
C PHE A 245 8.08 -8.09 19.00
N GLU A 246 7.25 -8.64 19.88
CA GLU A 246 7.24 -8.32 21.31
C GLU A 246 8.65 -8.55 21.90
N GLY A 247 9.22 -9.73 21.65
CA GLY A 247 10.58 -10.06 22.08
C GLY A 247 11.66 -9.24 21.38
N TYR A 248 11.42 -8.73 20.17
CA TYR A 248 12.36 -7.84 19.49
C TYR A 248 12.40 -6.46 20.17
N TYR A 249 11.24 -5.84 20.38
CA TYR A 249 11.14 -4.50 20.96
C TYR A 249 11.41 -4.46 22.47
N LYS A 250 11.23 -5.57 23.22
CA LYS A 250 11.52 -5.62 24.67
C LYS A 250 12.98 -5.88 25.04
N LYS A 251 13.81 -6.36 24.10
CA LYS A 251 15.17 -6.84 24.45
C LYS A 251 16.16 -5.73 24.78
N GLU A 252 16.03 -4.54 24.19
CA GLU A 252 16.89 -3.38 24.45
C GLU A 252 16.10 -2.08 24.23
N ALA A 253 16.47 -1.01 24.95
CA ALA A 253 15.95 0.32 24.68
C ALA A 253 16.41 0.80 23.28
N ASN A 254 15.53 1.50 22.56
CA ASN A 254 15.81 2.13 21.26
C ASN A 254 16.01 1.17 20.07
N LYS A 255 15.16 0.14 19.94
CA LYS A 255 15.12 -0.66 18.71
C LYS A 255 14.44 0.10 17.56
N GLU A 256 15.10 0.02 16.41
CA GLU A 256 14.62 0.49 15.12
C GLU A 256 13.24 -0.09 14.81
N ILE A 257 12.34 0.73 14.27
CA ILE A 257 11.04 0.27 13.77
C ILE A 257 11.26 -0.75 12.64
N VAL A 258 10.44 -1.80 12.61
CA VAL A 258 10.47 -2.77 11.50
C VAL A 258 9.37 -2.44 10.50
N LEU A 259 9.76 -2.19 9.25
CA LEU A 259 8.86 -2.00 8.12
C LEU A 259 8.74 -3.28 7.31
N LEU A 260 7.54 -3.58 6.82
CA LEU A 260 7.25 -4.65 5.88
C LEU A 260 6.86 -4.04 4.53
N ALA A 261 7.70 -4.24 3.52
CA ALA A 261 7.41 -3.90 2.12
C ALA A 261 6.95 -5.15 1.37
N ASN A 262 5.79 -5.06 0.73
CA ASN A 262 5.13 -6.12 -0.02
C ASN A 262 5.16 -5.80 -1.51
N LEU A 263 6.11 -6.38 -2.25
CA LEU A 263 6.19 -6.22 -3.72
C LEU A 263 5.12 -7.07 -4.41
N HIS A 264 4.25 -6.44 -5.18
CA HIS A 264 3.24 -7.14 -5.97
C HIS A 264 3.78 -7.50 -7.35
N GLY A 265 3.38 -8.66 -7.88
CA GLY A 265 3.99 -9.23 -9.10
C GLY A 265 5.06 -10.28 -8.79
N ASP A 266 5.72 -10.82 -9.82
CA ASP A 266 6.89 -11.69 -9.68
C ASP A 266 8.14 -10.82 -9.47
N ALA A 267 8.98 -11.16 -8.48
CA ALA A 267 10.16 -10.37 -8.14
C ALA A 267 11.14 -10.21 -9.33
N LEU A 268 11.24 -11.22 -10.18
CA LEU A 268 12.18 -11.24 -11.30
C LEU A 268 11.71 -10.37 -12.48
N GLU A 269 10.43 -9.99 -12.52
CA GLU A 269 9.88 -9.05 -13.50
C GLU A 269 10.17 -7.59 -13.11
N TYR A 270 10.52 -7.32 -11.85
CA TYR A 270 10.65 -5.97 -11.27
C TYR A 270 12.02 -5.76 -10.58
N PRO A 271 13.14 -5.91 -11.31
CA PRO A 271 14.47 -5.86 -10.71
C PRO A 271 14.84 -4.48 -10.16
N ASP A 272 14.33 -3.39 -10.72
CA ASP A 272 14.64 -2.03 -10.27
C ASP A 272 14.01 -1.73 -8.91
N GLN A 273 12.80 -2.24 -8.65
CA GLN A 273 12.14 -2.19 -7.34
C GLN A 273 12.95 -2.97 -6.29
N ILE A 274 13.45 -4.16 -6.64
CA ILE A 274 14.31 -4.94 -5.75
C ILE A 274 15.61 -4.18 -5.44
N LYS A 275 16.32 -3.70 -6.48
CA LYS A 275 17.55 -2.92 -6.31
C LYS A 275 17.34 -1.66 -5.48
N PHE A 276 16.20 -0.99 -5.64
CA PHE A 276 15.83 0.15 -4.81
C PHE A 276 15.67 -0.25 -3.34
N LEU A 277 14.87 -1.27 -3.04
CA LEU A 277 14.63 -1.72 -1.67
C LEU A 277 15.89 -2.31 -1.00
N MET A 278 16.86 -2.77 -1.78
CA MET A 278 18.16 -3.24 -1.27
C MET A 278 19.09 -2.13 -0.81
N GLN A 279 18.84 -0.87 -1.19
CA GLN A 279 19.73 0.24 -0.80
C GLN A 279 19.57 0.60 0.68
N PHE A 280 18.49 0.15 1.32
CA PHE A 280 18.31 0.32 2.76
C PHE A 280 19.27 -0.60 3.54
N PRO A 281 20.08 -0.07 4.48
CA PRO A 281 21.15 -0.79 5.17
C PRO A 281 20.68 -2.05 5.91
N SER A 282 19.49 -1.99 6.50
CA SER A 282 18.88 -3.07 7.28
C SER A 282 17.77 -3.79 6.51
N SER A 283 18.01 -4.11 5.22
CA SER A 283 17.06 -4.84 4.38
C SER A 283 17.27 -6.37 4.38
N SER A 284 16.17 -7.12 4.48
CA SER A 284 16.10 -8.58 4.33
C SER A 284 14.94 -8.98 3.43
N PHE A 285 14.99 -10.19 2.89
CA PHE A 285 13.99 -10.70 1.97
C PHE A 285 13.29 -11.93 2.52
N ILE A 286 11.96 -11.91 2.49
CA ILE A 286 11.12 -13.10 2.64
C ILE A 286 10.60 -13.47 1.27
N VAL A 287 11.04 -14.62 0.76
CA VAL A 287 10.73 -15.07 -0.60
C VAL A 287 9.72 -16.21 -0.54
N PHE A 288 8.53 -15.97 -1.07
CA PHE A 288 7.50 -16.99 -1.23
C PHE A 288 7.66 -17.66 -2.60
N LEU A 289 8.21 -18.88 -2.60
CA LEU A 289 8.36 -19.71 -3.78
C LEU A 289 7.02 -20.34 -4.14
N MET A 290 6.41 -19.87 -5.22
CA MET A 290 5.13 -20.35 -5.72
C MET A 290 5.29 -21.70 -6.45
N PRO A 291 4.23 -22.53 -6.54
CA PRO A 291 4.26 -23.73 -7.36
C PRO A 291 4.78 -23.46 -8.78
N GLY A 292 5.68 -24.33 -9.26
CA GLY A 292 6.29 -24.17 -10.59
C GLY A 292 7.54 -23.29 -10.61
N TYR A 293 8.03 -22.79 -9.46
CA TYR A 293 9.34 -22.15 -9.41
C TYR A 293 10.45 -23.09 -9.93
N THR A 294 11.49 -22.50 -10.53
CA THR A 294 12.68 -23.22 -11.00
C THR A 294 13.89 -22.88 -10.13
N GLN A 295 14.88 -23.78 -10.10
CA GLN A 295 16.13 -23.53 -9.37
C GLN A 295 16.94 -22.37 -9.98
N ASN A 296 16.78 -22.12 -11.29
CA ASN A 296 17.43 -20.98 -11.96
C ASN A 296 16.86 -19.65 -11.44
N GLN A 297 15.53 -19.54 -11.32
CA GLN A 297 14.90 -18.36 -10.76
C GLN A 297 15.36 -18.05 -9.32
N ILE A 298 15.61 -19.08 -8.50
CA ILE A 298 16.20 -18.90 -7.16
C ILE A 298 17.60 -18.29 -7.27
N LYS A 299 18.47 -18.86 -8.12
CA LYS A 299 19.84 -18.36 -8.33
C LYS A 299 19.85 -16.94 -8.89
N ASP A 300 18.96 -16.63 -9.83
CA ASP A 300 18.83 -15.31 -10.43
C ASP A 300 18.40 -14.29 -9.37
N PHE A 301 17.47 -14.66 -8.50
CA PHE A 301 17.05 -13.82 -7.38
C PHE A 301 18.15 -13.62 -6.34
N GLU A 302 18.85 -14.69 -5.93
CA GLU A 302 19.99 -14.60 -5.00
C GLU A 302 21.10 -13.70 -5.57
N LYS A 303 21.37 -13.79 -6.87
CA LYS A 303 22.30 -12.89 -7.55
C LYS A 303 21.81 -11.44 -7.55
N LEU A 304 20.50 -11.22 -7.71
CA LEU A 304 19.89 -9.89 -7.67
C LEU A 304 20.01 -9.26 -6.28
N VAL A 305 19.75 -10.02 -5.21
CA VAL A 305 19.78 -9.52 -3.82
C VAL A 305 21.16 -9.55 -3.16
N GLY A 306 22.15 -10.19 -3.79
CA GLY A 306 23.55 -10.17 -3.36
C GLY A 306 23.72 -10.67 -1.91
N PRO A 307 24.42 -9.92 -1.03
CA PRO A 307 24.73 -10.37 0.32
C PRO A 307 23.54 -10.25 1.30
N ARG A 308 22.37 -9.78 0.84
CA ARG A 308 21.22 -9.55 1.71
C ARG A 308 20.69 -10.87 2.27
N LYS A 309 20.20 -10.83 3.51
CA LYS A 309 19.59 -12.00 4.14
C LYS A 309 18.32 -12.40 3.39
N VAL A 310 18.21 -13.67 3.00
CA VAL A 310 17.05 -14.23 2.29
C VAL A 310 16.48 -15.42 3.07
N VAL A 311 15.16 -15.41 3.28
CA VAL A 311 14.41 -16.50 3.93
C VAL A 311 13.37 -17.04 2.95
N PHE A 312 13.53 -18.29 2.54
CA PHE A 312 12.65 -18.95 1.58
C PHE A 312 11.49 -19.69 2.26
N GLY A 313 10.26 -19.38 1.84
CA GLY A 313 9.04 -20.13 2.15
C GLY A 313 8.52 -20.84 0.91
N TYR A 314 8.26 -22.14 1.02
CA TYR A 314 7.86 -23.01 -0.08
C TYR A 314 6.34 -23.20 -0.06
N VAL A 315 5.63 -22.59 -1.01
CA VAL A 315 4.16 -22.56 -1.05
C VAL A 315 3.64 -23.75 -1.85
N ASN A 316 2.74 -24.54 -1.25
CA ASN A 316 2.10 -25.72 -1.85
C ASN A 316 3.09 -26.69 -2.53
N HIS A 317 4.26 -26.87 -1.92
CA HIS A 317 5.31 -27.72 -2.47
C HIS A 317 4.88 -29.19 -2.45
N ARG A 318 4.73 -29.78 -3.64
CA ARG A 318 4.19 -31.14 -3.82
C ARG A 318 5.20 -32.27 -3.55
N ASN A 319 6.50 -31.97 -3.50
CA ASN A 319 7.53 -32.99 -3.26
C ASN A 319 7.69 -33.26 -1.76
N SER A 320 6.97 -34.26 -1.28
CA SER A 320 6.97 -34.73 0.12
C SER A 320 8.30 -35.34 0.60
N LYS A 321 9.26 -35.60 -0.30
CA LYS A 321 10.56 -36.21 0.02
C LYS A 321 11.61 -35.21 0.53
N ASP A 322 11.48 -33.93 0.16
CA ASP A 322 12.35 -32.86 0.66
C ASP A 322 11.67 -32.14 1.82
N LYS A 323 12.05 -32.43 3.07
CA LYS A 323 11.60 -31.65 4.23
C LYS A 323 12.23 -30.26 4.22
N LYS A 324 11.70 -29.34 3.40
CA LYS A 324 12.09 -27.93 3.44
C LYS A 324 11.63 -27.31 4.76
N LYS A 325 12.47 -26.44 5.34
CA LYS A 325 12.27 -25.81 6.67
C LYS A 325 10.91 -25.13 6.80
N TYR A 326 10.55 -24.32 5.80
CA TYR A 326 9.31 -23.54 5.80
C TYR A 326 8.41 -23.94 4.63
N THR A 327 7.60 -24.98 4.83
CA THR A 327 6.55 -25.40 3.90
C THR A 327 5.21 -24.79 4.28
N ILE A 328 4.59 -24.05 3.38
CA ILE A 328 3.32 -23.34 3.57
C ILE A 328 2.27 -24.01 2.70
N ASP A 329 1.32 -24.71 3.31
CA ASP A 329 0.17 -25.27 2.60
C ASP A 329 -1.00 -24.30 2.72
N THR A 330 -1.44 -23.76 1.58
CA THR A 330 -2.42 -22.70 1.55
C THR A 330 -3.83 -23.18 1.90
N ASN A 331 -4.09 -24.50 1.84
CA ASN A 331 -5.36 -25.08 2.29
C ASN A 331 -5.51 -25.02 3.83
N TYR A 332 -4.40 -24.82 4.54
CA TYR A 332 -4.34 -24.80 5.99
C TYR A 332 -3.87 -23.44 6.53
N LEU A 333 -4.11 -22.34 5.81
CA LEU A 333 -3.73 -20.98 6.28
C LEU A 333 -4.46 -20.54 7.55
N MET A 334 -5.61 -21.14 7.86
CA MET A 334 -6.31 -20.88 9.12
C MET A 334 -5.73 -21.66 10.30
N GLN A 335 -4.82 -22.62 10.05
CA GLN A 335 -4.20 -23.41 11.11
C GLN A 335 -2.95 -22.73 11.64
N ASP A 336 -2.89 -22.56 12.96
CA ASP A 336 -1.75 -21.92 13.62
C ASP A 336 -0.42 -22.63 13.31
N LYS A 337 -0.42 -23.96 13.16
CA LYS A 337 0.78 -24.72 12.78
C LYS A 337 1.40 -24.24 11.46
N THR A 338 0.60 -23.86 10.47
CA THR A 338 1.06 -23.34 9.19
C THR A 338 1.56 -21.90 9.36
N LEU A 339 0.76 -21.06 10.02
CA LEU A 339 1.12 -19.65 10.26
C LEU A 339 2.37 -19.50 11.12
N LYS A 340 2.59 -20.39 12.09
CA LYS A 340 3.79 -20.43 12.92
C LYS A 340 5.05 -20.55 12.08
N LYS A 341 5.04 -21.32 10.99
CA LYS A 341 6.19 -21.40 10.07
C LYS A 341 6.47 -20.05 9.42
N VAL A 342 5.43 -19.33 9.00
CA VAL A 342 5.57 -17.98 8.42
C VAL A 342 6.07 -16.98 9.47
N ARG A 343 5.56 -17.03 10.71
CA ARG A 343 6.08 -16.21 11.83
C ARG A 343 7.56 -16.47 12.09
N MET A 344 8.00 -17.73 12.03
CA MET A 344 9.41 -18.07 12.16
C MET A 344 10.27 -17.53 11.01
N MET A 345 9.72 -17.40 9.80
CA MET A 345 10.40 -16.72 8.69
C MET A 345 10.64 -15.24 9.01
N PHE A 346 9.66 -14.54 9.59
CA PHE A 346 9.83 -13.16 10.07
C PHE A 346 10.89 -13.06 11.17
N LYS A 347 10.86 -13.97 12.14
CA LYS A 347 11.85 -14.02 13.22
C LYS A 347 13.28 -14.18 12.69
N GLU A 348 13.45 -15.04 11.68
CA GLU A 348 14.74 -15.21 11.01
C GLU A 348 15.10 -13.97 10.18
N ALA A 349 14.14 -13.33 9.50
CA ALA A 349 14.38 -12.15 8.70
C ALA A 349 14.82 -10.92 9.52
N ILE A 350 14.38 -10.75 10.77
CA ILE A 350 14.73 -9.60 11.64
C ILE A 350 16.19 -9.62 12.12
N ASP A 351 16.78 -10.80 12.21
CA ASP A 351 18.15 -11.01 12.69
C ASP A 351 19.18 -10.68 11.59
N ILE A 352 19.21 -9.40 11.19
CA ILE A 352 19.99 -8.85 10.08
C ILE A 352 21.28 -8.23 10.63
N SER A 353 22.42 -8.57 10.04
CA SER A 353 23.65 -7.80 10.15
C SER A 353 23.59 -6.60 9.20
N MET A 354 23.85 -5.39 9.70
CA MET A 354 23.92 -4.20 8.84
C MET A 354 24.94 -4.41 7.72
N VAL A 355 24.56 -4.01 6.49
CA VAL A 355 25.45 -3.95 5.33
C VAL A 355 25.75 -2.48 5.06
N ASP A 356 26.93 -2.19 4.52
CA ASP A 356 27.42 -0.84 4.27
C ASP A 356 26.39 0.08 3.61
N ILE A 357 26.39 1.33 4.06
CA ILE A 357 25.48 2.39 3.61
C ILE A 357 25.83 2.75 2.17
N VAL A 358 24.81 2.88 1.32
CA VAL A 358 24.96 3.55 0.03
C VAL A 358 24.75 5.04 0.29
N ASP A 359 25.76 5.87 0.02
CA ASP A 359 25.75 7.31 0.33
C ASP A 359 24.67 8.10 -0.44
N GLU A 360 24.16 7.55 -1.54
CA GLU A 360 23.14 8.19 -2.39
C GLU A 360 22.16 7.15 -2.95
N ILE A 361 20.85 7.42 -2.82
CA ILE A 361 19.80 6.54 -3.36
C ILE A 361 19.80 6.62 -4.89
N LYS A 362 20.19 5.53 -5.55
CA LYS A 362 20.16 5.35 -7.00
C LYS A 362 18.82 4.77 -7.43
N LEU A 363 18.03 5.57 -8.11
CA LEU A 363 16.82 5.09 -8.78
C LEU A 363 17.21 4.41 -10.09
N GLY A 364 16.72 3.17 -10.29
CA GLY A 364 16.88 2.46 -11.57
C GLY A 364 16.15 3.18 -12.71
N GLU A 365 16.25 2.67 -13.93
CA GLU A 365 15.66 3.33 -15.11
C GLU A 365 14.13 3.41 -15.01
N SER A 366 13.48 2.45 -14.34
CA SER A 366 12.02 2.43 -14.21
C SER A 366 11.48 3.24 -13.04
N LEU A 367 12.33 3.80 -12.17
CA LEU A 367 11.89 4.48 -10.93
C LEU A 367 12.18 5.99 -10.99
N GLN A 368 11.23 6.78 -10.51
CA GLN A 368 11.34 8.22 -10.34
C GLN A 368 10.90 8.59 -8.92
N MET A 369 11.58 9.52 -8.25
CA MET A 369 11.07 10.07 -6.99
C MET A 369 9.80 10.85 -7.28
N THR A 370 8.89 10.90 -6.32
CA THR A 370 7.86 11.93 -6.33
C THR A 370 8.50 13.30 -6.11
N GLU A 371 8.39 14.18 -7.11
CA GLU A 371 8.97 15.53 -7.14
C GLU A 371 8.04 16.58 -6.48
N ASP A 372 8.43 17.86 -6.42
CA ASP A 372 7.62 19.00 -5.96
C ASP A 372 7.20 19.05 -4.48
N ILE A 373 7.97 18.46 -3.55
CA ILE A 373 7.76 18.69 -2.11
C ILE A 373 8.05 20.14 -1.74
N GLU A 374 9.14 20.68 -2.28
CA GLU A 374 9.51 22.07 -2.16
C GLU A 374 8.86 22.86 -3.29
N ILE A 375 7.57 23.14 -3.15
CA ILE A 375 6.93 24.14 -4.01
C ILE A 375 7.71 25.44 -3.78
N LEU A 376 8.05 26.19 -4.83
CA LEU A 376 8.70 27.51 -4.76
C LEU A 376 8.07 28.40 -3.67
N LYS A 377 6.76 28.29 -3.44
CA LYS A 377 6.01 28.99 -2.39
C LYS A 377 6.41 28.58 -0.96
N SER A 378 6.68 27.30 -0.71
CA SER A 378 7.19 26.78 0.56
C SER A 378 8.61 27.29 0.81
N GLN A 379 9.46 27.28 -0.23
CA GLN A 379 10.81 27.84 -0.14
C GLN A 379 10.77 29.35 0.12
N ASN A 380 9.91 30.09 -0.59
CA ASN A 380 9.68 31.51 -0.34
C ASN A 380 9.19 31.80 1.09
N LEU A 381 8.37 30.91 1.68
CA LEU A 381 7.90 31.04 3.05
C LEU A 381 9.04 30.78 4.06
N ILE A 382 9.85 29.75 3.81
CA ILE A 382 11.05 29.44 4.60
C ILE A 382 12.03 30.62 4.54
N ASP A 383 12.28 31.16 3.34
CA ASP A 383 13.17 32.30 3.12
C ASP A 383 12.64 33.58 3.76
N PHE A 384 11.33 33.84 3.69
CA PHE A 384 10.67 34.94 4.39
C PHE A 384 10.84 34.85 5.92
N VAL A 385 10.68 33.66 6.50
CA VAL A 385 10.89 33.43 7.94
C VAL A 385 12.37 33.60 8.31
N LYS A 386 13.29 33.11 7.48
CA LYS A 386 14.73 33.29 7.66
C LYS A 386 15.16 34.75 7.53
N SER A 387 14.55 35.54 6.64
CA SER A 387 14.85 36.96 6.43
C SER A 387 14.25 37.90 7.47
N LYS A 388 13.43 37.39 8.39
CA LYS A 388 12.83 38.15 9.51
C LYS A 388 13.51 37.93 10.87
N LYS A 389 14.64 37.22 10.89
CA LYS A 389 15.66 37.34 11.95
C LYS A 389 16.73 38.32 11.51
#